data_AF-A0A846GL44-F1
#
_entry.id   AF-A0A846GL44-F1
#
_cell.length_a   1.000
_cell.length_b   1.000
_cell.length_c   1.000
_cell.angle_alpha   90.00
_cell.angle_beta   90.00
_cell.angle_gamma   90.00
#
_symmetry.space_group_name_H-M   'P 1'
#
loop_
_entity.id
_entity.type
_entity.pdbx_description
1 polymer ?
#
loop_
_entity_poly.entity_id
_entity_poly.type
_entity_poly.pdbx_seq_one_letter_code
_entity_poly.pdbx_strand_id
1 'polypeptide(L)'
;MGAVKSVLTPTAARVRAISLALGGVTLAISGNCVLADYALADIVPDGTLGNESSVVIPNTTVRGEIGDVIEGGATRGANLFHSFQEFNVGELQRVYFANPSGIENILTRVTGGNLSNILGTLGVDGAANLFLLNPNGIVFGSQAQLDVAGSFFASTSNSLVFGDGQEFSATSPQAPPLLTINITPGLQYGKYDPRTTITNAGNLTVGQDLTLAAGNLDLQGQLEAGRNLTLLAEDTVNISDSVAQPFIANAGGLFVIQGNQSITIAAKNHSDSGLFVGSDLRLRSPGPITGDTNYTVGGNISIEQAVGW
;
A
#
# COMPACT_ATOMS: atom_id res chain seq x y z
N MET A 1 22.67 27.40 -32.67
CA MET A 1 21.67 26.36 -32.94
C MET A 1 21.04 25.98 -31.62
N GLY A 2 19.97 26.67 -31.24
CA GLY A 2 19.25 26.46 -29.98
C GLY A 2 17.95 25.72 -30.25
N ALA A 3 17.69 24.65 -29.52
CA ALA A 3 16.42 23.94 -29.52
C ALA A 3 15.58 24.46 -28.35
N VAL A 4 14.47 25.12 -28.68
CA VAL A 4 13.48 25.62 -27.72
C VAL A 4 12.57 24.46 -27.31
N LYS A 5 12.44 24.26 -26.00
CA LYS A 5 11.57 23.25 -25.37
C LYS A 5 10.12 23.76 -25.42
N SER A 6 9.23 23.06 -26.11
CA SER A 6 7.80 23.38 -26.17
C SER A 6 7.10 22.90 -24.89
N VAL A 7 6.61 23.84 -24.09
CA VAL A 7 5.70 23.59 -22.97
C VAL A 7 4.28 23.60 -23.52
N LEU A 8 3.58 22.46 -23.46
CA LEU A 8 2.17 22.37 -23.79
C LEU A 8 1.34 22.68 -22.54
N THR A 9 0.69 23.84 -22.51
CA THR A 9 -0.39 24.15 -21.56
C THR A 9 -1.71 23.59 -22.08
N PRO A 10 -2.52 22.87 -21.28
CA PRO A 10 -3.82 22.38 -21.73
C PRO A 10 -4.81 23.56 -21.83
N THR A 11 -5.25 23.86 -23.04
CA THR A 11 -6.38 24.77 -23.30
C THR A 11 -7.70 24.08 -22.99
N ALA A 12 -8.54 24.72 -22.18
CA ALA A 12 -9.92 24.30 -21.92
C ALA A 12 -10.70 24.07 -23.24
N ALA A 13 -11.28 22.88 -23.40
CA ALA A 13 -12.09 22.52 -24.55
C ALA A 13 -13.42 23.30 -24.54
N ARG A 14 -13.64 24.18 -25.53
CA ARG A 14 -14.96 24.79 -25.77
C ARG A 14 -15.79 23.87 -26.67
N VAL A 15 -16.84 23.25 -26.12
CA VAL A 15 -17.83 22.51 -26.90
C VAL A 15 -18.80 23.49 -27.55
N ARG A 16 -18.96 23.41 -28.89
CA ARG A 16 -20.04 24.11 -29.61
C ARG A 16 -21.22 23.16 -29.77
N ALA A 17 -22.41 23.59 -29.36
CA ALA A 17 -23.66 22.89 -29.64
C ALA A 17 -23.91 22.81 -31.16
N ILE A 18 -24.24 21.62 -31.66
CA ILE A 18 -24.69 21.42 -33.05
C ILE A 18 -26.19 21.19 -33.00
N SER A 19 -26.95 22.11 -33.60
CA SER A 19 -28.40 21.99 -33.76
C SER A 19 -28.69 21.37 -35.13
N LEU A 20 -29.32 20.20 -35.17
CA LEU A 20 -29.90 19.64 -36.40
C LEU A 20 -31.43 19.83 -36.34
N ALA A 21 -32.01 20.53 -37.32
CA ALA A 21 -33.45 20.72 -37.42
C ALA A 21 -33.99 19.90 -38.60
N LEU A 22 -34.82 18.89 -38.30
CA LEU A 22 -35.71 18.26 -39.27
C LEU A 22 -37.13 18.33 -38.70
N GLY A 23 -38.05 19.04 -39.36
CA GLY A 23 -39.49 18.87 -39.14
C GLY A 23 -40.07 19.34 -37.80
N GLY A 24 -39.59 20.45 -37.23
CA GLY A 24 -40.37 21.23 -36.26
C GLY A 24 -40.39 20.74 -34.80
N VAL A 25 -39.61 19.72 -34.44
CA VAL A 25 -39.37 19.34 -33.02
C VAL A 25 -37.89 19.46 -32.72
N THR A 26 -37.50 20.45 -31.92
CA THR A 26 -36.13 20.62 -31.46
C THR A 26 -35.91 19.74 -30.23
N LEU A 27 -35.25 18.60 -30.40
CA LEU A 27 -34.80 17.76 -29.27
C LEU A 27 -33.44 18.29 -28.80
N ALA A 28 -33.44 19.10 -27.73
CA ALA A 28 -32.20 19.53 -27.10
C ALA A 28 -31.67 18.41 -26.19
N ILE A 29 -30.73 17.60 -26.69
CA ILE A 29 -29.99 16.66 -25.85
C ILE A 29 -28.84 17.44 -25.22
N SER A 30 -29.08 18.06 -24.06
CA SER A 30 -28.00 18.62 -23.24
C SER A 30 -27.33 17.47 -22.47
N GLY A 31 -26.45 16.75 -23.15
CA GLY A 31 -25.53 15.83 -22.48
C GLY A 31 -24.49 16.65 -21.72
N ASN A 32 -24.65 16.77 -20.40
CA ASN A 32 -23.53 17.11 -19.53
C ASN A 32 -22.55 15.93 -19.59
N CYS A 33 -21.59 16.00 -20.51
CA CYS A 33 -20.42 15.13 -20.45
C CYS A 33 -19.57 15.63 -19.29
N VAL A 34 -19.81 15.07 -18.10
CA VAL A 34 -18.90 15.21 -16.96
C VAL A 34 -17.66 14.41 -17.35
N LEU A 35 -16.68 15.07 -17.95
CA LEU A 35 -15.32 14.55 -18.00
C LEU A 35 -14.85 14.57 -16.54
N ALA A 36 -14.97 13.43 -15.86
CA ALA A 36 -14.27 13.24 -14.60
C ALA A 36 -12.78 13.44 -14.89
N ASP A 37 -12.16 14.41 -14.21
CA ASP A 37 -10.71 14.45 -14.08
C ASP A 37 -10.35 13.19 -13.29
N TYR A 38 -10.09 12.09 -14.00
CA TYR A 38 -9.36 10.98 -13.43
C TYR A 38 -7.97 11.53 -13.17
N ALA A 39 -7.62 11.77 -11.90
CA ALA A 39 -6.23 11.95 -11.52
C ALA A 39 -5.49 10.71 -12.03
N LEU A 40 -4.69 10.87 -13.08
CA LEU A 40 -3.85 9.78 -13.58
C LEU A 40 -2.98 9.36 -12.41
N ALA A 41 -3.13 8.11 -11.98
CA ALA A 41 -2.23 7.52 -11.03
C ALA A 41 -0.82 7.53 -11.63
N ASP A 42 0.12 8.10 -10.88
CA ASP A 42 1.49 8.30 -11.33
C ASP A 42 2.38 7.24 -10.69
N ILE A 43 2.86 6.31 -11.52
CA ILE A 43 3.93 5.36 -11.18
C ILE A 43 5.15 5.78 -11.96
N VAL A 44 6.07 6.46 -11.29
CA VAL A 44 7.26 7.05 -11.90
C VAL A 44 8.49 6.37 -11.35
N PRO A 45 9.18 5.52 -12.12
CA PRO A 45 10.48 5.01 -11.73
C PRO A 45 11.48 6.13 -11.46
N ASP A 46 12.38 5.92 -10.50
CA ASP A 46 13.53 6.82 -10.29
C ASP A 46 14.82 6.27 -10.93
N GLY A 47 15.89 7.05 -10.85
CA GLY A 47 17.22 6.69 -11.37
C GLY A 47 18.15 5.99 -10.36
N THR A 48 17.67 5.66 -9.17
CA THR A 48 18.54 5.24 -8.04
C THR A 48 19.03 3.79 -8.14
N LEU A 49 18.45 3.00 -9.04
CA LEU A 49 18.91 1.65 -9.40
C LEU A 49 19.88 1.64 -10.61
N GLY A 50 20.24 2.82 -11.14
CA GLY A 50 21.16 2.93 -12.27
C GLY A 50 20.63 2.24 -13.54
N ASN A 51 21.39 1.31 -14.10
CA ASN A 51 20.99 0.58 -15.32
C ASN A 51 19.95 -0.52 -15.06
N GLU A 52 19.64 -0.80 -13.79
CA GLU A 52 18.67 -1.81 -13.35
C GLU A 52 17.34 -1.15 -12.94
N SER A 53 16.93 -0.07 -13.63
CA SER A 53 15.72 0.69 -13.33
C SER A 53 14.45 -0.17 -13.35
N SER A 54 13.48 0.21 -12.53
CA SER A 54 12.10 -0.25 -12.68
C SER A 54 11.52 0.23 -14.00
N VAL A 55 10.70 -0.59 -14.63
CA VAL A 55 10.01 -0.28 -15.88
C VAL A 55 8.52 -0.50 -15.69
N VAL A 56 7.70 0.48 -16.08
CA VAL A 56 6.24 0.37 -16.06
C VAL A 56 5.76 0.13 -17.48
N ILE A 57 5.04 -0.97 -17.70
CA ILE A 57 4.43 -1.35 -18.97
C ILE A 57 2.92 -1.15 -18.82
N PRO A 58 2.37 -0.02 -19.31
CA PRO A 58 0.97 0.28 -19.10
C PRO A 58 0.05 -0.47 -20.06
N ASN A 59 -1.21 -0.65 -19.65
CA ASN A 59 -2.31 -1.18 -20.48
C ASN A 59 -2.00 -2.54 -21.16
N THR A 60 -1.34 -3.44 -20.44
CA THR A 60 -1.10 -4.82 -20.89
C THR A 60 -2.11 -5.79 -20.28
N THR A 61 -2.11 -7.03 -20.75
CA THR A 61 -2.94 -8.09 -20.16
C THR A 61 -2.19 -8.74 -19.01
N VAL A 62 -2.75 -8.66 -17.80
CA VAL A 62 -2.25 -9.34 -16.61
C VAL A 62 -3.39 -10.07 -15.91
N ARG A 63 -3.18 -11.36 -15.65
CA ARG A 63 -4.20 -12.27 -15.10
C ARG A 63 -5.54 -12.23 -15.86
N GLY A 64 -5.49 -12.10 -17.18
CA GLY A 64 -6.65 -12.16 -18.06
C GLY A 64 -7.42 -10.85 -18.28
N GLU A 65 -7.05 -9.76 -17.61
CA GLU A 65 -7.66 -8.44 -17.82
C GLU A 65 -6.59 -7.35 -17.99
N ILE A 66 -7.01 -6.15 -18.38
CA ILE A 66 -6.09 -5.02 -18.59
C ILE A 66 -5.55 -4.52 -17.25
N GLY A 67 -4.27 -4.17 -17.24
CA GLY A 67 -3.58 -3.54 -16.13
C GLY A 67 -2.18 -3.09 -16.53
N ASP A 68 -1.47 -2.49 -15.58
CA ASP A 68 -0.09 -2.08 -15.74
C ASP A 68 0.82 -3.13 -15.07
N VAL A 69 1.91 -3.48 -15.74
CA VAL A 69 2.90 -4.44 -15.22
C VAL A 69 4.20 -3.72 -14.95
N ILE A 70 4.76 -3.95 -13.77
CA ILE A 70 6.07 -3.46 -13.36
C ILE A 70 7.10 -4.56 -13.61
N GLU A 71 8.09 -4.27 -14.44
CA GLU A 71 9.22 -5.14 -14.77
C GLU A 71 10.56 -4.43 -14.51
N GLY A 72 11.67 -5.05 -14.96
CA GLY A 72 13.02 -4.54 -14.73
C GLY A 72 13.43 -4.73 -13.27
N GLY A 73 14.12 -3.74 -12.70
CA GLY A 73 14.59 -3.79 -11.32
C GLY A 73 15.93 -4.51 -11.15
N ALA A 74 16.54 -4.32 -9.98
CA ALA A 74 17.82 -4.91 -9.62
C ALA A 74 17.61 -6.26 -8.92
N THR A 75 18.18 -7.34 -9.47
CA THR A 75 18.04 -8.69 -8.89
C THR A 75 19.26 -9.05 -8.05
N ARG A 76 19.06 -9.52 -6.81
CA ARG A 76 20.11 -10.01 -5.90
C ARG A 76 19.66 -11.31 -5.24
N GLY A 77 20.00 -12.44 -5.86
CA GLY A 77 19.50 -13.76 -5.44
C GLY A 77 17.98 -13.83 -5.59
N ALA A 78 17.27 -14.20 -4.54
CA ALA A 78 15.81 -14.30 -4.53
C ALA A 78 15.07 -12.96 -4.32
N ASN A 79 15.80 -11.83 -4.34
CA ASN A 79 15.25 -10.51 -4.08
C ASN A 79 15.29 -9.65 -5.34
N LEU A 80 14.16 -9.05 -5.68
CA LEU A 80 13.99 -8.09 -6.77
C LEU A 80 13.71 -6.71 -6.20
N PHE A 81 14.52 -5.74 -6.57
CA PHE A 81 14.44 -4.37 -6.07
C PHE A 81 13.82 -3.43 -7.10
N HIS A 82 12.83 -2.66 -6.67
CA HIS A 82 12.22 -1.57 -7.42
C HIS A 82 12.32 -0.26 -6.65
N SER A 83 12.53 0.82 -7.40
CA SER A 83 12.60 2.17 -6.86
C SER A 83 11.78 3.14 -7.71
N PHE A 84 10.98 3.96 -7.05
CA PHE A 84 10.07 4.90 -7.67
C PHE A 84 10.22 6.28 -7.05
N GLN A 85 10.13 7.31 -7.89
CA GLN A 85 9.92 8.68 -7.44
C GLN A 85 8.48 8.85 -6.92
N GLU A 86 7.50 8.32 -7.65
CA GLU A 86 6.08 8.35 -7.32
C GLU A 86 5.48 6.95 -7.47
N PHE A 87 4.64 6.54 -6.52
CA PHE A 87 3.96 5.26 -6.60
C PHE A 87 2.52 5.39 -6.11
N ASN A 88 1.60 5.58 -7.06
CA ASN A 88 0.17 5.66 -6.82
C ASN A 88 -0.56 4.64 -7.71
N VAL A 89 -1.61 4.03 -7.18
CA VAL A 89 -2.53 3.16 -7.92
C VAL A 89 -3.90 3.81 -7.91
N GLY A 90 -4.43 4.16 -9.07
CA GLY A 90 -5.69 4.88 -9.23
C GLY A 90 -6.89 3.98 -9.00
N GLU A 91 -8.05 4.60 -8.81
CA GLU A 91 -9.33 3.87 -8.76
C GLU A 91 -9.51 3.06 -10.05
N LEU A 92 -9.97 1.81 -9.91
CA LEU A 92 -10.13 0.85 -11.00
C LEU A 92 -8.84 0.45 -11.74
N GLN A 93 -7.69 1.08 -11.43
CA GLN A 93 -6.40 0.67 -11.97
C GLN A 93 -5.98 -0.65 -11.35
N ARG A 94 -5.33 -1.47 -12.16
CA ARG A 94 -4.73 -2.75 -11.77
C ARG A 94 -3.24 -2.65 -12.01
N VAL A 95 -2.41 -2.81 -10.98
CA VAL A 95 -0.95 -2.71 -11.06
C VAL A 95 -0.35 -3.97 -10.49
N TYR A 96 0.48 -4.65 -11.28
CA TYR A 96 1.09 -5.91 -10.89
C TYR A 96 2.60 -5.85 -11.03
N PHE A 97 3.32 -6.30 -10.01
CA PHE A 97 4.74 -6.61 -10.16
C PHE A 97 4.89 -7.95 -10.87
N ALA A 98 5.71 -7.98 -11.93
CA ALA A 98 6.12 -9.23 -12.52
C ALA A 98 6.93 -10.05 -11.51
N ASN A 99 6.77 -11.36 -11.54
CA ASN A 99 7.52 -12.28 -10.67
C ASN A 99 8.39 -13.24 -11.48
N PRO A 100 9.63 -12.84 -11.85
CA PRO A 100 10.57 -13.71 -12.55
C PRO A 100 10.88 -14.98 -11.76
N SER A 101 11.27 -16.05 -12.47
CA SER A 101 11.64 -17.32 -11.85
C SER A 101 12.75 -17.14 -10.81
N GLY A 102 12.55 -17.72 -9.64
CA GLY A 102 13.51 -17.68 -8.53
C GLY A 102 13.43 -16.44 -7.65
N ILE A 103 12.53 -15.48 -7.94
CA ILE A 103 12.25 -14.36 -7.05
C ILE A 103 11.23 -14.76 -5.99
N GLU A 104 11.59 -14.54 -4.72
CA GLU A 104 10.75 -14.78 -3.55
C GLU A 104 10.28 -13.47 -2.92
N ASN A 105 11.05 -12.38 -3.06
CA ASN A 105 10.74 -11.09 -2.46
C ASN A 105 10.89 -9.96 -3.48
N ILE A 106 9.88 -9.10 -3.55
CA ILE A 106 9.87 -7.88 -4.34
C ILE A 106 9.92 -6.70 -3.36
N LEU A 107 11.02 -5.97 -3.35
CA LEU A 107 11.29 -4.86 -2.44
C LEU A 107 11.14 -3.54 -3.18
N THR A 108 10.11 -2.79 -2.83
CA THR A 108 9.77 -1.52 -3.47
C THR A 108 9.97 -0.36 -2.51
N ARG A 109 10.65 0.69 -2.96
CA ARG A 109 10.76 1.96 -2.25
C ARG A 109 10.24 3.14 -3.07
N VAL A 110 9.70 4.13 -2.37
CA VAL A 110 9.36 5.45 -2.90
C VAL A 110 10.35 6.47 -2.37
N THR A 111 11.08 7.12 -3.27
CA THR A 111 12.14 8.09 -2.95
C THR A 111 11.67 9.54 -3.05
N GLY A 112 10.49 9.78 -3.62
CA GLY A 112 9.88 11.10 -3.68
C GLY A 112 9.31 11.59 -2.36
N GLY A 113 8.78 12.81 -2.37
CA GLY A 113 8.23 13.48 -1.19
C GLY A 113 6.72 13.34 -1.01
N ASN A 114 6.06 12.54 -1.85
CA ASN A 114 4.61 12.38 -1.84
C ASN A 114 4.21 11.03 -1.21
N LEU A 115 3.02 11.03 -0.62
CA LEU A 115 2.36 9.83 -0.13
C LEU A 115 1.94 8.91 -1.27
N SER A 116 1.86 7.61 -0.98
CA SER A 116 1.33 6.62 -1.94
C SER A 116 -0.18 6.47 -1.77
N ASN A 117 -0.95 6.88 -2.76
CA ASN A 117 -2.38 6.61 -2.84
C ASN A 117 -2.61 5.30 -3.58
N ILE A 118 -3.04 4.27 -2.87
CA ILE A 118 -3.45 2.97 -3.42
C ILE A 118 -4.97 2.92 -3.38
N LEU A 119 -5.60 3.25 -4.50
CA LEU A 119 -7.05 3.37 -4.66
C LEU A 119 -7.66 2.26 -5.52
N GLY A 120 -6.80 1.45 -6.16
CA GLY A 120 -7.20 0.31 -7.00
C GLY A 120 -6.55 -1.01 -6.56
N THR A 121 -6.34 -1.92 -7.50
CA THR A 121 -5.73 -3.22 -7.25
C THR A 121 -4.22 -3.16 -7.35
N LEU A 122 -3.53 -3.53 -6.28
CA LEU A 122 -2.08 -3.74 -6.25
C LEU A 122 -1.79 -5.23 -6.07
N GLY A 123 -1.02 -5.83 -6.97
CA GLY A 123 -0.77 -7.26 -6.94
C GLY A 123 0.64 -7.69 -7.35
N VAL A 124 0.86 -9.00 -7.25
CA VAL A 124 2.05 -9.69 -7.76
C VAL A 124 1.57 -10.74 -8.74
N ASP A 125 2.14 -10.77 -9.95
CA ASP A 125 1.85 -11.80 -10.94
C ASP A 125 2.65 -13.09 -10.63
N GLY A 126 2.32 -13.69 -9.49
CA GLY A 126 3.02 -14.85 -8.94
C GLY A 126 2.88 -14.95 -7.42
N ALA A 127 3.77 -15.71 -6.79
CA ALA A 127 3.70 -16.02 -5.36
C ALA A 127 4.73 -15.28 -4.48
N ALA A 128 5.52 -14.36 -5.05
CA ALA A 128 6.50 -13.60 -4.29
C ALA A 128 5.84 -12.70 -3.24
N ASN A 129 6.58 -12.42 -2.16
CA ASN A 129 6.22 -11.44 -1.16
C ASN A 129 6.43 -10.03 -1.73
N LEU A 130 5.61 -9.08 -1.33
CA LEU A 130 5.71 -7.68 -1.74
C LEU A 130 5.94 -6.77 -0.52
N PHE A 131 7.04 -6.01 -0.58
CA PHE A 131 7.39 -5.00 0.40
C PHE A 131 7.23 -3.61 -0.24
N LEU A 132 6.46 -2.72 0.38
CA LEU A 132 6.24 -1.34 -0.06
C LEU A 132 6.69 -0.37 1.02
N LEU A 133 7.74 0.40 0.73
CA LEU A 133 8.30 1.41 1.61
C LEU A 133 8.01 2.81 1.08
N ASN A 134 7.26 3.63 1.82
CA ASN A 134 7.12 5.05 1.55
C ASN A 134 7.16 5.86 2.86
N PRO A 135 8.27 6.54 3.16
CA PRO A 135 8.42 7.36 4.36
C PRO A 135 7.37 8.45 4.52
N ASN A 136 6.72 8.90 3.44
CA ASN A 136 5.73 9.98 3.49
C ASN A 136 4.33 9.51 3.89
N GLY A 137 4.09 8.20 3.95
CA GLY A 137 2.79 7.60 4.25
C GLY A 137 2.18 6.84 3.08
N ILE A 138 1.21 5.99 3.41
CA ILE A 138 0.50 5.13 2.44
C ILE A 138 -0.99 5.17 2.76
N VAL A 139 -1.82 5.45 1.76
CA VAL A 139 -3.27 5.50 1.87
C VAL A 139 -3.88 4.39 1.02
N PHE A 140 -4.49 3.41 1.65
CA PHE A 140 -5.35 2.44 0.98
C PHE A 140 -6.79 2.96 0.99
N GLY A 141 -7.28 3.42 -0.17
CA GLY A 141 -8.64 3.94 -0.34
C GLY A 141 -9.71 2.85 -0.22
N SER A 142 -10.99 3.25 -0.22
CA SER A 142 -12.11 2.31 -0.04
C SER A 142 -12.28 1.27 -1.15
N GLN A 143 -11.71 1.52 -2.33
CA GLN A 143 -11.67 0.59 -3.46
C GLN A 143 -10.33 -0.16 -3.57
N ALA A 144 -9.40 0.07 -2.64
CA ALA A 144 -8.10 -0.58 -2.65
C ALA A 144 -8.25 -2.08 -2.43
N GLN A 145 -7.54 -2.86 -3.25
CA GLN A 145 -7.47 -4.31 -3.14
C GLN A 145 -6.03 -4.78 -3.27
N LEU A 146 -5.68 -5.80 -2.51
CA LEU A 146 -4.44 -6.55 -2.71
C LEU A 146 -4.74 -7.86 -3.45
N ASP A 147 -3.94 -8.15 -4.48
CA ASP A 147 -3.92 -9.46 -5.13
C ASP A 147 -2.50 -10.05 -5.00
N VAL A 148 -2.18 -10.49 -3.78
CA VAL A 148 -0.86 -10.98 -3.39
C VAL A 148 -1.01 -12.36 -2.78
N ALA A 149 -0.56 -13.40 -3.50
CA ALA A 149 -0.56 -14.77 -3.00
C ALA A 149 0.52 -15.03 -1.94
N GLY A 150 1.58 -14.21 -1.94
CA GLY A 150 2.63 -14.18 -0.93
C GLY A 150 2.23 -13.41 0.33
N SER A 151 3.24 -12.90 1.03
CA SER A 151 3.08 -11.95 2.14
C SER A 151 3.13 -10.51 1.62
N PHE A 152 2.43 -9.60 2.30
CA PHE A 152 2.52 -8.16 2.04
C PHE A 152 3.02 -7.41 3.26
N PHE A 153 3.95 -6.50 3.02
CA PHE A 153 4.56 -5.67 4.03
C PHE A 153 4.54 -4.22 3.57
N ALA A 154 3.84 -3.34 4.27
CA ALA A 154 3.84 -1.90 3.98
C ALA A 154 4.43 -1.13 5.16
N SER A 155 5.33 -0.18 4.87
CA SER A 155 5.96 0.61 5.92
C SER A 155 6.24 2.06 5.54
N THR A 156 6.24 2.92 6.56
CA THR A 156 6.70 4.32 6.48
C THR A 156 8.11 4.53 7.04
N SER A 157 8.88 3.44 7.24
CA SER A 157 10.28 3.57 7.62
C SER A 157 11.13 4.18 6.50
N ASN A 158 12.30 4.70 6.85
CA ASN A 158 13.24 5.27 5.91
C ASN A 158 14.03 4.21 5.16
N SER A 159 14.33 3.07 5.79
CA SER A 159 15.06 1.99 5.16
C SER A 159 14.69 0.61 5.71
N LEU A 160 14.86 -0.39 4.85
CA LEU A 160 14.94 -1.79 5.24
C LEU A 160 16.39 -2.14 5.51
N VAL A 161 16.69 -2.69 6.67
CA VAL A 161 18.04 -3.15 7.05
C VAL A 161 18.10 -4.67 7.00
N PHE A 162 19.13 -5.20 6.34
CA PHE A 162 19.35 -6.63 6.20
C PHE A 162 20.26 -7.15 7.31
N GLY A 163 20.33 -8.48 7.47
CA GLY A 163 21.07 -9.11 8.57
C GLY A 163 22.59 -8.85 8.58
N ASP A 164 23.15 -8.41 7.44
CA ASP A 164 24.55 -8.00 7.29
C ASP A 164 24.79 -6.51 7.57
N GLY A 165 23.74 -5.76 7.95
CA GLY A 165 23.79 -4.33 8.23
C GLY A 165 23.65 -3.43 6.99
N GLN A 166 23.55 -4.00 5.79
CA GLN A 166 23.28 -3.23 4.58
C GLN A 166 21.84 -2.71 4.59
N GLU A 167 21.59 -1.59 3.90
CA GLU A 167 20.27 -0.98 3.85
C GLU A 167 19.74 -0.77 2.43
N PHE A 168 18.42 -0.90 2.29
CA PHE A 168 17.66 -0.43 1.16
C PHE A 168 16.84 0.79 1.59
N SER A 169 17.38 1.99 1.34
CA SER A 169 16.87 3.26 1.88
C SER A 169 16.04 4.05 0.88
N ALA A 170 14.90 4.57 1.30
CA ALA A 170 14.05 5.52 0.58
C ALA A 170 14.54 6.97 0.71
N THR A 171 15.17 7.34 1.83
CA THR A 171 15.59 8.74 2.09
C THR A 171 17.06 9.02 1.82
N SER A 172 17.90 7.98 1.73
CA SER A 172 19.30 8.05 1.29
C SER A 172 19.56 6.96 0.25
N PRO A 173 18.89 7.01 -0.91
CA PRO A 173 18.86 5.90 -1.83
C PRO A 173 20.23 5.66 -2.46
N GLN A 174 20.72 4.44 -2.30
CA GLN A 174 21.84 3.87 -3.06
C GLN A 174 21.37 2.63 -3.81
N ALA A 175 22.12 2.23 -4.83
CA ALA A 175 21.88 0.96 -5.51
C ALA A 175 22.16 -0.22 -4.56
N PRO A 176 21.34 -1.29 -4.57
CA PRO A 176 21.55 -2.43 -3.70
C PRO A 176 22.89 -3.12 -4.01
N PRO A 177 23.61 -3.61 -2.97
CA PRO A 177 24.92 -4.24 -3.13
C PRO A 177 24.84 -5.49 -4.01
N LEU A 178 25.96 -5.87 -4.65
CA LEU A 178 26.01 -6.98 -5.62
C LEU A 178 25.90 -8.39 -5.00
N LEU A 179 26.09 -8.53 -3.69
CA LEU A 179 26.07 -9.82 -3.00
C LEU A 179 24.63 -10.24 -2.65
N THR A 180 24.40 -11.55 -2.56
CA THR A 180 23.11 -12.09 -2.12
C THR A 180 22.84 -11.71 -0.67
N ILE A 181 21.79 -10.93 -0.47
CA ILE A 181 21.29 -10.60 0.87
C ILE A 181 20.43 -11.76 1.39
N ASN A 182 20.67 -12.16 2.63
CA ASN A 182 19.76 -13.02 3.37
C ASN A 182 18.86 -12.13 4.22
N ILE A 183 17.53 -12.25 4.07
CA ILE A 183 16.63 -11.30 4.70
C ILE A 183 16.17 -11.78 6.08
N THR A 184 16.45 -10.95 7.08
CA THR A 184 15.61 -10.78 8.27
C THR A 184 15.43 -9.28 8.37
N PRO A 185 14.46 -8.71 7.64
CA PRO A 185 14.39 -7.27 7.49
C PRO A 185 14.12 -6.61 8.85
N GLY A 186 14.98 -5.68 9.24
CA GLY A 186 14.69 -4.67 10.25
C GLY A 186 14.16 -3.40 9.59
N LEU A 187 13.39 -2.60 10.33
CA LEU A 187 12.96 -1.27 9.90
C LEU A 187 13.82 -0.20 10.56
N GLN A 188 14.18 0.83 9.80
CA GLN A 188 14.82 2.03 10.33
C GLN A 188 13.97 3.25 9.97
N TYR A 189 13.34 3.86 10.97
CA TYR A 189 12.47 5.02 10.78
C TYR A 189 13.24 6.35 10.74
N GLY A 190 14.55 6.34 11.06
CA GLY A 190 15.37 7.55 11.17
C GLY A 190 14.86 8.49 12.26
N LYS A 191 14.76 9.79 11.97
CA LYS A 191 14.17 10.75 12.92
C LYS A 191 12.65 10.59 12.88
N TYR A 192 12.06 10.16 13.99
CA TYR A 192 10.61 10.03 14.17
C TYR A 192 9.86 11.24 13.58
N ASP A 193 9.01 10.97 12.58
CA ASP A 193 8.08 11.95 12.04
C ASP A 193 6.64 11.51 12.38
N PRO A 194 5.98 12.22 13.31
CA PRO A 194 4.62 11.89 13.77
C PRO A 194 3.55 12.01 12.69
N ARG A 195 3.90 12.49 11.49
CA ARG A 195 2.98 12.62 10.36
C ARG A 195 2.97 11.40 9.45
N THR A 196 3.83 10.41 9.71
CA THR A 196 3.93 9.23 8.86
C THR A 196 2.84 8.22 9.24
N THR A 197 1.87 8.05 8.35
CA THR A 197 0.67 7.26 8.63
C THR A 197 0.43 6.25 7.52
N ILE A 198 0.01 5.04 7.89
CA ILE A 198 -0.71 4.15 6.98
C ILE A 198 -2.19 4.22 7.32
N THR A 199 -2.99 4.64 6.35
CA THR A 199 -4.46 4.63 6.45
C THR A 199 -5.02 3.49 5.61
N ASN A 200 -5.98 2.73 6.15
CA ASN A 200 -6.68 1.70 5.38
C ASN A 200 -8.20 1.85 5.48
N ALA A 201 -8.85 2.08 4.34
CA ALA A 201 -10.30 2.00 4.17
C ALA A 201 -10.72 0.89 3.19
N GLY A 202 -9.76 0.19 2.57
CA GLY A 202 -9.99 -0.81 1.54
C GLY A 202 -10.02 -2.24 2.07
N ASN A 203 -9.90 -3.20 1.15
CA ASN A 203 -9.79 -4.63 1.47
C ASN A 203 -8.37 -5.15 1.20
N LEU A 204 -7.60 -5.35 2.26
CA LEU A 204 -6.22 -5.84 2.16
C LEU A 204 -6.18 -7.33 2.48
N THR A 205 -6.44 -8.17 1.47
CA THR A 205 -6.38 -9.63 1.58
C THR A 205 -5.09 -10.17 0.97
N VAL A 206 -4.40 -11.07 1.69
CA VAL A 206 -3.17 -11.72 1.23
C VAL A 206 -3.14 -13.21 1.54
N GLY A 207 -2.41 -13.98 0.73
CA GLY A 207 -2.32 -15.43 0.89
C GLY A 207 -1.51 -15.89 2.11
N GLN A 208 -0.58 -15.08 2.59
CA GLN A 208 0.30 -15.42 3.73
C GLN A 208 0.23 -14.36 4.85
N ASP A 209 1.34 -13.72 5.19
CA ASP A 209 1.38 -12.74 6.29
C ASP A 209 1.06 -11.32 5.78
N LEU A 210 0.34 -10.54 6.58
CA LEU A 210 0.09 -9.12 6.34
C LEU A 210 0.74 -8.31 7.46
N THR A 211 1.62 -7.38 7.10
CA THR A 211 2.25 -6.47 8.06
C THR A 211 2.10 -5.02 7.61
N LEU A 212 1.56 -4.19 8.51
CA LEU A 212 1.54 -2.74 8.37
C LEU A 212 2.39 -2.13 9.49
N ALA A 213 3.44 -1.39 9.12
CA ALA A 213 4.43 -0.88 10.06
C ALA A 213 4.74 0.62 9.83
N ALA A 214 4.21 1.50 10.65
CA ALA A 214 4.23 2.95 10.39
C ALA A 214 4.53 3.78 11.64
N GLY A 215 4.64 5.10 11.49
CA GLY A 215 4.54 6.02 12.63
C GLY A 215 3.18 5.87 13.32
N ASN A 216 2.10 6.01 12.55
CA ASN A 216 0.73 5.82 12.98
C ASN A 216 -0.04 4.86 12.05
N LEU A 217 -0.98 4.11 12.62
CA LEU A 217 -1.93 3.29 11.87
C LEU A 217 -3.36 3.79 12.12
N ASP A 218 -4.08 4.10 11.04
CA ASP A 218 -5.51 4.45 11.05
C ASP A 218 -6.29 3.48 10.16
N LEU A 219 -7.06 2.60 10.77
CA LEU A 219 -7.58 1.39 10.13
C LEU A 219 -9.10 1.31 10.25
N GLN A 220 -9.77 1.40 9.11
CA GLN A 220 -11.24 1.45 8.97
C GLN A 220 -11.80 0.40 8.01
N GLY A 221 -10.94 -0.22 7.20
CA GLY A 221 -11.30 -1.23 6.22
C GLY A 221 -11.12 -2.68 6.72
N GLN A 222 -10.83 -3.57 5.79
CA GLN A 222 -10.62 -4.99 6.04
C GLN A 222 -9.15 -5.35 5.93
N LEU A 223 -8.70 -6.24 6.80
CA LEU A 223 -7.35 -6.79 6.84
C LEU A 223 -7.46 -8.31 6.94
N GLU A 224 -7.03 -9.03 5.92
CA GLU A 224 -7.14 -10.49 5.87
C GLU A 224 -5.79 -11.13 5.54
N ALA A 225 -5.25 -11.88 6.49
CA ALA A 225 -4.01 -12.62 6.34
C ALA A 225 -4.28 -14.13 6.41
N GLY A 226 -3.85 -14.88 5.38
CA GLY A 226 -3.90 -16.34 5.40
C GLY A 226 -3.07 -16.97 6.54
N ARG A 227 -2.06 -16.25 7.04
CA ARG A 227 -1.26 -16.61 8.22
C ARG A 227 -1.34 -15.50 9.28
N ASN A 228 -0.26 -14.78 9.53
CA ASN A 228 -0.18 -13.83 10.63
C ASN A 228 -0.55 -12.42 10.18
N LEU A 229 -1.24 -11.69 11.05
CA LEU A 229 -1.50 -10.26 10.89
C LEU A 229 -0.66 -9.49 11.92
N THR A 230 0.08 -8.49 11.48
CA THR A 230 0.97 -7.71 12.35
C THR A 230 0.78 -6.21 12.09
N LEU A 231 0.40 -5.48 13.13
CA LEU A 231 0.22 -4.03 13.12
C LEU A 231 1.23 -3.41 14.08
N LEU A 232 2.17 -2.63 13.54
CA LEU A 232 3.23 -1.97 14.30
C LEU A 232 3.14 -0.46 14.09
N ALA A 233 2.91 0.29 15.15
CA ALA A 233 2.97 1.74 15.15
C ALA A 233 4.06 2.23 16.10
N GLU A 234 4.91 3.15 15.64
CA GLU A 234 5.86 3.86 16.51
C GLU A 234 5.15 4.80 17.49
N ASP A 235 3.89 5.16 17.24
CA ASP A 235 3.08 6.03 18.09
C ASP A 235 1.72 5.38 18.35
N THR A 236 0.73 5.57 17.46
CA THR A 236 -0.64 5.11 17.73
C THR A 236 -1.16 4.07 16.73
N VAL A 237 -1.91 3.11 17.25
CA VAL A 237 -2.82 2.28 16.43
C VAL A 237 -4.25 2.70 16.74
N ASN A 238 -4.96 3.20 15.73
CA ASN A 238 -6.38 3.53 15.81
C ASN A 238 -7.15 2.63 14.84
N ILE A 239 -8.09 1.87 15.37
CA ILE A 239 -9.01 1.02 14.63
C ILE A 239 -10.42 1.54 14.90
N SER A 240 -11.18 1.78 13.85
CA SER A 240 -12.57 2.23 13.98
C SER A 240 -13.46 1.68 12.88
N ASP A 241 -14.73 1.46 13.19
CA ASP A 241 -15.75 1.16 12.18
C ASP A 241 -16.75 2.31 12.04
N SER A 242 -17.74 2.09 11.20
CA SER A 242 -18.92 2.96 11.13
C SER A 242 -20.18 2.13 10.98
N VAL A 243 -21.35 2.76 11.11
CA VAL A 243 -22.64 2.12 10.82
C VAL A 243 -22.75 1.61 9.38
N ALA A 244 -21.95 2.15 8.45
CA ALA A 244 -22.02 1.82 7.03
C ALA A 244 -20.91 0.86 6.56
N GLN A 245 -19.81 0.77 7.31
CA GLN A 245 -18.62 0.01 6.93
C GLN A 245 -18.06 -0.70 8.17
N PRO A 246 -18.04 -2.05 8.20
CA PRO A 246 -17.42 -2.79 9.27
C PRO A 246 -15.90 -2.71 9.19
N PHE A 247 -15.26 -2.76 10.35
CA PHE A 247 -13.85 -3.09 10.44
C PHE A 247 -13.70 -4.59 10.69
N ILE A 248 -13.00 -5.29 9.79
CA ILE A 248 -12.76 -6.73 9.89
C ILE A 248 -11.26 -6.98 9.86
N ALA A 249 -10.73 -7.59 10.92
CA ALA A 249 -9.38 -8.11 10.92
C ALA A 249 -9.40 -9.63 11.07
N ASN A 250 -8.96 -10.35 10.05
CA ASN A 250 -8.88 -11.80 10.02
C ASN A 250 -7.43 -12.25 9.91
N ALA A 251 -6.95 -13.00 10.90
CA ALA A 251 -5.65 -13.63 10.91
C ALA A 251 -5.81 -15.14 11.04
N GLY A 252 -5.37 -15.91 10.04
CA GLY A 252 -5.38 -17.38 10.12
C GLY A 252 -4.50 -17.93 11.25
N GLY A 253 -3.47 -17.18 11.65
CA GLY A 253 -2.49 -17.50 12.69
C GLY A 253 -2.49 -16.49 13.83
N LEU A 254 -1.32 -15.93 14.12
CA LEU A 254 -1.09 -14.96 15.20
C LEU A 254 -1.53 -13.56 14.74
N PHE A 255 -2.21 -12.83 15.62
CA PHE A 255 -2.46 -11.41 15.42
C PHE A 255 -1.70 -10.59 16.48
N VAL A 256 -0.75 -9.76 16.05
CA VAL A 256 -0.06 -8.78 16.90
C VAL A 256 -0.51 -7.37 16.56
N ILE A 257 -0.85 -6.59 17.59
CA ILE A 257 -1.07 -5.15 17.51
C ILE A 257 -0.16 -4.49 18.52
N GLN A 258 0.70 -3.58 18.05
CA GLN A 258 1.58 -2.80 18.89
C GLN A 258 1.53 -1.32 18.52
N GLY A 259 1.33 -0.46 19.52
CA GLY A 259 1.48 0.99 19.42
C GLY A 259 2.29 1.50 20.59
N ASN A 260 3.38 2.23 20.35
CA ASN A 260 4.28 2.65 21.44
C ASN A 260 3.74 3.81 22.29
N GLN A 261 2.63 4.44 21.92
CA GLN A 261 1.96 5.47 22.73
C GLN A 261 0.54 5.06 23.15
N SER A 262 -0.23 4.47 22.26
CA SER A 262 -1.55 3.91 22.60
C SER A 262 -2.08 2.97 21.52
N ILE A 263 -3.00 2.09 21.93
CA ILE A 263 -3.86 1.33 21.04
C ILE A 263 -5.32 1.70 21.35
N THR A 264 -6.07 2.13 20.33
CA THR A 264 -7.50 2.41 20.43
C THR A 264 -8.26 1.57 19.42
N ILE A 265 -9.20 0.76 19.89
CA ILE A 265 -10.09 -0.06 19.05
C ILE A 265 -11.53 0.36 19.35
N ALA A 266 -12.19 1.01 18.39
CA ALA A 266 -13.57 1.49 18.47
C ALA A 266 -14.38 0.95 17.28
N ALA A 267 -14.56 -0.37 17.25
CA ALA A 267 -15.16 -1.11 16.13
C ALA A 267 -16.39 -1.90 16.58
N LYS A 268 -17.40 -1.19 17.11
CA LYS A 268 -18.66 -1.74 17.62
C LYS A 268 -19.91 -1.11 16.98
N ASN A 269 -19.75 -0.19 16.04
CA ASN A 269 -20.87 0.47 15.37
C ASN A 269 -21.49 -0.39 14.25
N HIS A 270 -20.84 -1.48 13.84
CA HIS A 270 -21.35 -2.46 12.88
C HIS A 270 -21.40 -3.88 13.47
N SER A 271 -22.43 -4.66 13.15
CA SER A 271 -22.60 -6.03 13.69
C SER A 271 -21.49 -6.99 13.27
N ASP A 272 -20.99 -6.79 12.06
CA ASP A 272 -20.00 -7.66 11.42
C ASP A 272 -18.56 -7.29 11.80
N SER A 273 -18.36 -6.16 12.50
CA SER A 273 -17.04 -5.74 12.95
C SER A 273 -16.47 -6.70 13.97
N GLY A 274 -15.17 -6.97 13.86
CA GLY A 274 -14.47 -7.81 14.83
C GLY A 274 -13.04 -8.15 14.47
N LEU A 275 -12.34 -8.69 15.46
CA LEU A 275 -11.04 -9.34 15.30
C LEU A 275 -11.25 -10.85 15.34
N PHE A 276 -10.92 -11.53 14.25
CA PHE A 276 -11.03 -12.97 14.05
C PHE A 276 -9.62 -13.55 13.94
N VAL A 277 -9.24 -14.37 14.91
CA VAL A 277 -7.85 -14.82 15.07
C VAL A 277 -7.82 -16.33 15.26
N GLY A 278 -7.15 -17.04 14.36
CA GLY A 278 -7.05 -18.50 14.40
C GLY A 278 -6.20 -19.03 15.55
N SER A 279 -5.24 -18.25 16.05
CA SER A 279 -4.41 -18.60 17.21
C SER A 279 -4.46 -17.53 18.31
N ASP A 280 -3.32 -16.99 18.77
CA ASP A 280 -3.25 -15.97 19.80
C ASP A 280 -3.48 -14.56 19.25
N LEU A 281 -4.09 -13.70 20.06
CA LEU A 281 -4.11 -12.24 19.88
C LEU A 281 -3.18 -11.60 20.91
N ARG A 282 -2.28 -10.72 20.48
CA ARG A 282 -1.36 -9.97 21.35
C ARG A 282 -1.49 -8.47 21.14
N LEU A 283 -1.86 -7.76 22.19
CA LEU A 283 -1.95 -6.31 22.25
C LEU A 283 -0.79 -5.79 23.10
N ARG A 284 0.09 -4.97 22.54
CA ARG A 284 1.33 -4.52 23.22
C ARG A 284 1.43 -2.99 23.18
N SER A 285 1.50 -2.35 24.35
CA SER A 285 1.72 -0.90 24.43
C SER A 285 2.28 -0.53 25.80
N PRO A 286 3.25 0.40 25.91
CA PRO A 286 3.59 1.04 27.18
C PRO A 286 2.51 2.04 27.64
N GLY A 287 1.59 2.42 26.74
CA GLY A 287 0.53 3.37 27.03
C GLY A 287 -0.85 2.70 27.13
N PRO A 288 -1.92 3.51 27.10
CA PRO A 288 -3.29 3.00 27.19
C PRO A 288 -3.64 2.06 26.03
N ILE A 289 -4.31 0.96 26.36
CA ILE A 289 -4.96 0.06 25.42
C ILE A 289 -6.46 0.13 25.71
N THR A 290 -7.23 0.71 24.79
CA THR A 290 -8.70 0.78 24.86
C THR A 290 -9.29 -0.06 23.74
N GLY A 291 -10.34 -0.82 24.03
CA GLY A 291 -10.94 -1.71 23.05
C GLY A 291 -12.42 -1.95 23.27
N ASP A 292 -13.20 -1.65 22.23
CA ASP A 292 -14.61 -1.96 22.08
C ASP A 292 -14.83 -2.55 20.68
N THR A 293 -14.88 -3.88 20.59
CA THR A 293 -15.20 -4.63 19.38
C THR A 293 -15.59 -6.08 19.74
N ASN A 294 -15.92 -6.90 18.74
CA ASN A 294 -16.07 -8.34 18.92
C ASN A 294 -14.72 -9.04 18.76
N TYR A 295 -14.42 -9.99 19.64
CA TYR A 295 -13.20 -10.80 19.58
C TYR A 295 -13.58 -12.27 19.41
N THR A 296 -13.06 -12.91 18.37
CA THR A 296 -13.13 -14.36 18.17
C THR A 296 -11.71 -14.88 18.03
N VAL A 297 -11.17 -15.48 19.09
CA VAL A 297 -9.76 -15.87 19.18
C VAL A 297 -9.68 -17.37 19.50
N GLY A 298 -8.97 -18.14 18.68
CA GLY A 298 -8.82 -19.59 18.85
C GLY A 298 -7.86 -19.98 19.98
N GLY A 299 -6.90 -19.11 20.30
CA GLY A 299 -5.93 -19.24 21.38
C GLY A 299 -6.12 -18.21 22.49
N ASN A 300 -5.01 -17.65 22.98
CA ASN A 300 -5.02 -16.71 24.09
C ASN A 300 -5.14 -15.25 23.62
N ILE A 301 -5.77 -14.42 24.44
CA ILE A 301 -5.65 -12.97 24.34
C ILE A 301 -4.64 -12.51 25.39
N SER A 302 -3.57 -11.86 24.95
CA SER A 302 -2.55 -11.28 25.82
C SER A 302 -2.51 -9.76 25.66
N ILE A 303 -2.44 -9.06 26.79
CA ILE A 303 -2.30 -7.61 26.86
C ILE A 303 -1.02 -7.34 27.64
N GLU A 304 -0.04 -6.76 26.96
CA GLU A 304 1.32 -6.60 27.48
C GLU A 304 1.69 -5.12 27.58
N GLN A 305 2.29 -4.75 28.72
CA GLN A 305 3.01 -3.51 28.87
C GLN A 305 4.40 -3.69 28.27
N ALA A 306 4.58 -3.25 27.03
CA ALA A 306 5.85 -3.35 26.31
C ALA A 306 6.68 -2.08 26.52
N VAL A 307 7.97 -2.22 26.81
CA VAL A 307 8.92 -1.09 26.71
C VAL A 307 9.16 -0.85 25.22
N GLY A 308 9.09 0.40 24.75
CA GLY A 308 9.28 0.74 23.33
C GLY A 308 10.60 0.19 22.75
N TRP A 309 10.65 0.03 21.42
CA TRP A 309 11.83 -0.47 20.70
C TRP A 309 12.99 0.54 20.72
#